data_AF-A0A9D5P7B9-F1
#
_entry.id   AF-A0A9D5P7B9-F1
#
_cell.length_a   1.000
_cell.length_b   1.000
_cell.length_c   1.000
_cell.angle_alpha   90.00
_cell.angle_beta   90.00
_cell.angle_gamma   90.00
#
_symmetry.space_group_name_H-M   'P 1'
#
loop_
_entity.id
_entity.type
_entity.pdbx_description
1 polymer ?
#
loop_
_entity_poly.entity_id
_entity_poly.type
_entity_poly.pdbx_seq_one_letter_code
_entity_poly.pdbx_strand_id
1 'polypeptide(L)'
;MKEETILKNEWINHFGLTAISTWKYYKIVGCFLIGFEQIRTRGELQPHFMIYPLWGNDIKECFQGYCLYHCIEDSKGFSYQISVSKMLAHKDEMFLNAEKYMGFDLTKDIHKNQILDIFKRYAMEWSSNPVYQNSIIVLKIHMAAYLNDKDLFDKTMSSSSMKTMEEYARTKPQWFEEMFGKYESWKEDLISVFSNRQNIIDKINANIATGKIKQRLNLLCEDVNGVKYEKGKNIDGHHKESVSMHPEIMTDHRNIEFMKKEDYIKNHRGHGK
;
A
#
# COMPACT_ATOMS: atom_id res chain seq x y z
N MET A 1 -4.59 12.65 25.87
CA MET A 1 -5.07 13.66 24.89
C MET A 1 -4.02 14.72 24.52
N LYS A 2 -3.39 15.43 25.47
CA LYS A 2 -2.32 16.40 25.15
C LYS A 2 -1.08 15.74 24.51
N GLU A 3 -0.53 14.70 25.14
CA GLU A 3 0.69 14.02 24.65
C GLU A 3 0.50 13.34 23.28
N GLU A 4 -0.66 12.71 23.07
CA GLU A 4 -0.98 12.05 21.78
C GLU A 4 -1.01 13.07 20.63
N THR A 5 -1.56 14.25 20.88
CA THR A 5 -1.58 15.36 19.92
C THR A 5 -0.17 15.89 19.65
N ILE A 6 0.65 16.01 20.70
CA ILE A 6 2.05 16.41 20.56
C ILE A 6 2.80 15.39 19.70
N LEU A 7 2.74 14.10 20.05
CA LEU A 7 3.42 13.04 19.31
C LEU A 7 3.00 13.01 17.85
N LYS A 8 1.69 13.12 17.57
CA LYS A 8 1.16 13.26 16.22
C LYS A 8 1.83 14.43 15.47
N ASN A 9 1.88 15.61 16.07
CA ASN A 9 2.45 16.80 15.43
C ASN A 9 3.96 16.66 15.21
N GLU A 10 4.68 15.98 16.12
CA GLU A 10 6.10 15.68 15.95
C GLU A 10 6.35 14.85 14.69
N TRP A 11 5.61 13.75 14.50
CA TRP A 11 5.73 12.92 13.28
C TRP A 11 5.37 13.70 12.01
N ILE A 12 4.29 14.49 12.05
CA ILE A 12 3.83 15.30 10.91
C ILE A 12 4.89 16.33 10.52
N ASN A 13 5.39 17.08 11.49
CA ASN A 13 6.31 18.17 11.25
C ASN A 13 7.69 17.68 10.84
N HIS A 14 8.20 16.63 11.49
CA HIS A 14 9.53 16.08 11.20
C HIS A 14 9.61 15.52 9.78
N PHE A 15 8.59 14.78 9.35
CA PHE A 15 8.60 14.08 8.05
C PHE A 15 7.81 14.78 6.94
N GLY A 16 7.20 15.93 7.20
CA GLY A 16 6.37 16.64 6.22
C GLY A 16 5.14 15.84 5.80
N LEU A 17 4.49 15.16 6.76
CA LEU A 17 3.37 14.26 6.51
C LEU A 17 2.03 14.93 6.80
N THR A 18 0.96 14.27 6.39
CA THR A 18 -0.41 14.68 6.71
C THR A 18 -1.12 13.57 7.47
N ALA A 19 -1.84 13.95 8.53
CA ALA A 19 -2.65 12.99 9.27
C ALA A 19 -3.90 12.55 8.51
N ILE A 20 -4.01 11.26 8.21
CA ILE A 20 -5.24 10.63 7.72
C ILE A 20 -6.10 10.14 8.89
N SER A 21 -5.50 9.81 10.03
CA SER A 21 -6.18 9.53 11.30
C SER A 21 -5.31 9.98 12.49
N THR A 22 -5.73 9.67 13.72
CA THR A 22 -4.94 9.99 14.92
C THR A 22 -3.56 9.33 14.91
N TRP A 23 -3.44 8.15 14.30
CA TRP A 23 -2.24 7.31 14.36
C TRP A 23 -1.68 6.97 12.99
N LYS A 24 -2.13 7.67 11.94
CA LYS A 24 -1.79 7.36 10.56
C LYS A 24 -1.45 8.65 9.84
N TYR A 25 -0.21 8.76 9.38
CA TYR A 25 0.34 9.98 8.79
C TYR A 25 1.06 9.65 7.50
N TYR A 26 0.72 10.35 6.42
CA TYR A 26 1.13 9.98 5.07
C TYR A 26 1.38 11.17 4.17
N LYS A 27 2.14 10.92 3.10
CA LYS A 27 2.32 11.78 1.93
C LYS A 27 2.12 10.95 0.67
N ILE A 28 1.56 11.56 -0.38
CA ILE A 28 1.48 10.92 -1.69
C ILE A 28 2.83 11.09 -2.39
N VAL A 29 3.38 9.98 -2.90
CA VAL A 29 4.62 9.96 -3.67
C VAL A 29 4.37 9.12 -4.93
N GLY A 30 4.11 9.80 -6.05
CA GLY A 30 3.75 9.15 -7.30
C GLY A 30 2.51 8.26 -7.16
N CYS A 31 2.67 6.96 -7.43
CA CYS A 31 1.61 5.95 -7.30
C CYS A 31 1.49 5.33 -5.90
N PHE A 32 2.12 5.92 -4.88
CA PHE A 32 2.16 5.41 -3.51
C PHE A 32 1.64 6.40 -2.48
N LEU A 33 1.17 5.84 -1.36
CA LEU A 33 1.00 6.53 -0.11
C LEU A 33 2.11 6.07 0.85
N ILE A 34 2.97 6.98 1.30
CA ILE A 34 4.17 6.68 2.10
C ILE A 34 4.11 7.42 3.43
N GLY A 35 4.42 6.75 4.53
CA GLY A 35 4.44 7.39 5.84
C GLY A 35 4.46 6.40 7.00
N PHE A 36 3.82 6.77 8.11
CA PHE A 36 3.89 6.02 9.36
C PHE A 36 2.52 5.71 9.98
N GLU A 37 2.43 4.54 10.59
CA GLU A 37 1.33 4.15 11.48
C GLU A 37 1.83 3.87 12.90
N GLN A 38 1.07 4.30 13.90
CA GLN A 38 1.28 3.93 15.31
C GLN A 38 0.27 2.85 15.67
N ILE A 39 0.71 1.59 15.66
CA ILE A 39 -0.14 0.44 15.98
C ILE A 39 -0.20 0.28 17.50
N ARG A 40 -1.40 0.19 18.06
CA ARG A 40 -1.59 0.05 19.50
C ARG A 40 -1.75 -1.41 19.90
N THR A 41 -0.86 -1.90 20.75
CA THR A 41 -0.89 -3.26 21.30
C THR A 41 -0.81 -3.17 22.82
N ARG A 42 -1.82 -3.71 23.53
CA ARG A 42 -1.88 -3.73 25.01
C ARG A 42 -1.69 -2.35 25.68
N GLY A 43 -2.12 -1.28 25.03
CA GLY A 43 -2.01 0.09 25.54
C GLY A 43 -0.69 0.79 25.18
N GLU A 44 0.28 0.07 24.63
CA GLU A 44 1.53 0.61 24.10
C GLU A 44 1.40 0.87 22.61
N LEU A 45 2.15 1.83 22.10
CA LEU A 45 2.22 2.13 20.68
C LEU A 45 3.47 1.48 20.08
N GLN A 46 3.39 1.19 18.78
CA GLN A 46 4.48 0.68 17.98
C GLN A 46 4.51 1.39 16.62
N PRO A 47 5.58 2.17 16.32
CA PRO A 47 5.72 2.90 15.07
C PRO A 47 6.08 1.95 13.92
N HIS A 48 5.38 2.09 12.81
CA HIS A 48 5.62 1.34 11.59
C HIS A 48 5.77 2.28 10.41
N PHE A 49 6.79 2.05 9.59
CA PHE A 49 6.90 2.66 8.27
C PHE A 49 6.12 1.84 7.26
N MET A 50 5.31 2.52 6.47
CA MET A 50 4.31 1.94 5.58
C MET A 50 4.39 2.52 4.19
N ILE A 51 4.29 1.65 3.18
CA ILE A 51 4.07 2.04 1.78
C ILE A 51 2.82 1.30 1.29
N TYR A 52 1.81 2.05 0.87
CA TYR A 52 0.60 1.52 0.25
C TYR A 52 0.54 1.88 -1.23
N PRO A 53 0.02 0.98 -2.08
CA PRO A 53 -0.27 1.28 -3.48
C PRO A 53 -1.50 2.20 -3.58
N LEU A 54 -1.56 3.03 -4.61
CA LEU A 54 -2.76 3.82 -4.94
C LEU A 54 -3.54 3.27 -6.15
N TRP A 55 -3.11 2.13 -6.71
CA TRP A 55 -3.71 1.52 -7.91
C TRP A 55 -4.75 0.43 -7.61
N GLY A 56 -5.18 0.28 -6.35
CA GLY A 56 -6.30 -0.59 -6.00
C GLY A 56 -7.62 -0.10 -6.63
N ASN A 57 -8.63 -0.96 -6.72
CA ASN A 57 -9.91 -0.59 -7.31
C ASN A 57 -10.65 0.46 -6.47
N ASP A 58 -10.40 0.46 -5.16
CA ASP A 58 -10.86 1.49 -4.24
C ASP A 58 -9.85 1.74 -3.12
N ILE A 59 -10.14 2.74 -2.29
CA ILE A 59 -9.25 3.13 -1.20
C ILE A 59 -9.11 2.05 -0.12
N LYS A 60 -10.13 1.21 0.08
CA LYS A 60 -10.07 0.14 1.08
C LYS A 60 -9.06 -0.91 0.63
N GLU A 61 -9.11 -1.31 -0.63
CA GLU A 61 -8.15 -2.23 -1.23
C GLU A 61 -6.72 -1.69 -1.15
N CYS A 62 -6.53 -0.40 -1.43
CA CYS A 62 -5.23 0.27 -1.29
C CYS A 62 -4.62 0.12 0.12
N PHE A 63 -5.43 0.19 1.18
CA PHE A 63 -4.96 0.02 2.57
C PHE A 63 -4.88 -1.44 3.04
N GLN A 64 -5.39 -2.42 2.27
CA GLN A 64 -5.30 -3.83 2.62
C GLN A 64 -4.00 -4.47 2.14
N GLY A 65 -3.51 -4.07 0.96
CA GLY A 65 -2.29 -4.62 0.36
C GLY A 65 -1.10 -3.67 0.47
N TYR A 66 -0.50 -3.53 1.66
CA TYR A 66 0.75 -2.75 1.77
C TYR A 66 1.85 -3.34 0.88
N CYS A 67 2.58 -2.48 0.18
CA CYS A 67 3.79 -2.88 -0.53
C CYS A 67 4.94 -3.13 0.45
N LEU A 68 5.01 -2.31 1.51
CA LEU A 68 6.03 -2.41 2.56
C LEU A 68 5.40 -2.15 3.92
N TYR A 69 5.76 -2.99 4.88
CA TYR A 69 5.44 -2.88 6.29
C TYR A 69 6.73 -3.15 7.08
N HIS A 70 7.18 -2.17 7.86
CA HIS A 70 8.37 -2.32 8.70
C HIS A 70 8.17 -1.65 10.06
N CYS A 71 8.41 -2.40 11.13
CA CYS A 71 8.43 -1.84 12.49
C CYS A 71 9.71 -1.04 12.67
N ILE A 72 9.62 0.20 13.19
CA ILE A 72 10.83 0.93 13.56
C ILE A 72 11.43 0.31 14.82
N GLU A 73 12.72 0.03 14.75
CA GLU A 73 13.52 -0.57 15.81
C GLU A 73 14.50 0.44 16.39
N ASP A 74 14.92 0.19 17.63
CA ASP A 74 15.97 0.94 18.28
C ASP A 74 17.36 0.59 17.70
N SER A 75 18.39 1.29 18.17
CA SER A 75 19.77 1.05 17.75
C SER A 75 20.30 -0.37 18.01
N LYS A 76 19.59 -1.18 18.81
CA LYS A 76 19.91 -2.57 19.15
C LYS A 76 19.04 -3.58 18.39
N GLY A 77 18.13 -3.12 17.53
CA GLY A 77 17.21 -3.97 16.77
C GLY A 77 15.97 -4.40 17.55
N PHE A 78 15.63 -3.74 18.65
CA PHE A 78 14.38 -3.99 19.38
C PHE A 78 13.28 -3.03 18.94
N SER A 79 12.10 -3.57 18.64
CA SER A 79 10.93 -2.77 18.31
C SER A 79 10.54 -1.81 19.43
N TYR A 80 10.21 -0.57 19.11
CA TYR A 80 9.62 0.35 20.07
C TYR A 80 8.18 -0.06 20.40
N GLN A 81 7.96 -0.79 21.49
CA GLN A 81 6.63 -1.05 22.03
C GLN A 81 6.52 -0.37 23.40
N ILE A 82 6.13 0.92 23.38
CA ILE A 82 6.23 1.78 24.56
C ILE A 82 5.03 2.75 24.65
N SER A 83 4.83 3.33 25.84
CA SER A 83 3.80 4.34 26.06
C SER A 83 4.07 5.63 25.29
N VAL A 84 3.01 6.43 25.05
CA VAL A 84 3.09 7.73 24.36
C VAL A 84 4.14 8.65 24.99
N SER A 85 4.16 8.77 26.32
CA SER A 85 5.12 9.62 27.03
C SER A 85 6.56 9.18 26.81
N LYS A 86 6.81 7.86 26.75
CA LYS A 86 8.14 7.33 26.43
C LYS A 86 8.50 7.56 24.97
N MET A 87 7.56 7.41 24.03
CA MET A 87 7.82 7.75 22.63
C MET A 87 8.26 9.21 22.47
N LEU A 88 7.59 10.14 23.16
CA LEU A 88 7.98 11.54 23.14
C LEU A 88 9.39 11.77 23.69
N ALA A 89 9.77 11.05 24.74
CA ALA A 89 11.11 11.12 25.32
C ALA A 89 12.21 10.54 24.40
N HIS A 90 11.86 9.59 23.52
CA HIS A 90 12.78 8.90 22.60
C HIS A 90 12.58 9.28 21.13
N LYS A 91 11.80 10.33 20.85
CA LYS A 91 11.36 10.66 19.47
C LYS A 91 12.53 10.89 18.52
N ASP A 92 13.60 11.54 18.98
CA ASP A 92 14.72 11.92 18.11
C ASP A 92 15.51 10.68 17.66
N GLU A 93 15.72 9.70 18.55
CA GLU A 93 16.33 8.42 18.19
C GLU A 93 15.41 7.62 17.25
N MET A 94 14.11 7.59 17.55
CA MET A 94 13.12 6.91 16.70
C MET A 94 13.09 7.50 15.29
N PHE A 95 13.13 8.82 15.16
CA PHE A 95 13.12 9.51 13.87
C PHE A 95 14.40 9.23 13.10
N LEU A 96 15.56 9.29 13.76
CA LEU A 96 16.84 8.95 13.15
C LEU A 96 16.86 7.50 12.62
N ASN A 97 16.34 6.55 13.39
CA ASN A 97 16.28 5.15 12.98
C ASN A 97 15.31 4.94 11.80
N ALA A 98 14.17 5.64 11.80
CA ALA A 98 13.25 5.64 10.68
C ALA A 98 13.89 6.21 9.40
N GLU A 99 14.58 7.34 9.48
CA GLU A 99 15.32 7.94 8.36
C GLU A 99 16.39 7.02 7.80
N LYS A 100 17.17 6.39 8.70
CA LYS A 100 18.19 5.41 8.34
C LYS A 100 17.59 4.23 7.58
N TYR A 101 16.44 3.72 8.02
CA TYR A 101 15.75 2.63 7.34
C TYR A 101 15.26 3.04 5.94
N MET A 102 14.57 4.18 5.86
CA MET A 102 14.04 4.70 4.59
C MET A 102 15.17 4.96 3.58
N GLY A 103 16.29 5.54 4.03
CA GLY A 103 17.41 5.92 3.19
C GLY A 103 17.10 7.12 2.28
N PHE A 104 16.05 7.87 2.60
CA PHE A 104 15.67 9.12 1.92
C PHE A 104 14.87 10.03 2.87
N ASP A 105 14.78 11.30 2.49
CA ASP A 105 14.13 12.36 3.26
C ASP A 105 12.71 12.61 2.72
N LEU A 106 11.69 12.35 3.55
CA LEU A 106 10.28 12.50 3.18
C LEU A 106 9.87 13.96 2.97
N THR A 107 10.63 14.93 3.50
CA THR A 107 10.37 16.36 3.33
C THR A 107 10.75 16.88 1.94
N LYS A 108 11.56 16.11 1.19
CA LYS A 108 12.07 16.45 -0.14
C LYS A 108 11.33 15.70 -1.25
N ASP A 109 11.69 16.02 -2.47
CA ASP A 109 11.30 15.23 -3.64
C ASP A 109 12.01 13.88 -3.61
N ILE A 110 11.25 12.82 -3.86
CA ILE A 110 11.74 11.44 -3.79
C ILE A 110 11.87 10.90 -5.21
N HIS A 111 13.09 10.54 -5.58
CA HIS A 111 13.38 9.94 -6.87
C HIS A 111 12.97 8.47 -6.88
N LYS A 112 12.47 7.96 -8.03
CA LYS A 112 12.02 6.57 -8.18
C LYS A 112 13.05 5.53 -7.70
N ASN A 113 14.34 5.80 -7.91
CA ASN A 113 15.41 4.88 -7.51
C ASN A 113 15.49 4.72 -5.99
N GLN A 114 15.18 5.77 -5.21
CA GLN A 114 15.17 5.68 -3.75
C GLN A 114 14.06 4.73 -3.26
N ILE A 115 12.89 4.78 -3.91
CA ILE A 115 11.80 3.83 -3.66
C ILE A 115 12.23 2.41 -4.07
N LEU A 116 12.83 2.24 -5.24
CA LEU A 116 13.33 0.92 -5.67
C LEU A 116 14.40 0.36 -4.73
N ASP A 117 15.28 1.21 -4.18
CA ASP A 117 16.33 0.79 -3.28
C ASP A 117 15.78 0.31 -1.94
N ILE A 118 14.74 0.94 -1.39
CA ILE A 118 14.12 0.44 -0.16
C ILE A 118 13.44 -0.92 -0.39
N PHE A 119 12.74 -1.10 -1.52
CA PHE A 119 12.15 -2.39 -1.87
C PHE A 119 13.21 -3.46 -2.12
N LYS A 120 14.34 -3.09 -2.72
CA LYS A 120 15.46 -4.02 -2.93
C LYS A 120 16.05 -4.47 -1.59
N ARG A 121 16.25 -3.56 -0.62
CA ARG A 121 16.72 -3.93 0.72
C ARG A 121 15.72 -4.86 1.42
N TYR A 122 14.45 -4.50 1.42
CA TYR A 122 13.38 -5.31 1.99
C TYR A 122 13.29 -6.71 1.35
N ALA A 123 13.48 -6.78 0.03
CA ALA A 123 13.47 -8.03 -0.72
C ALA A 123 14.66 -8.95 -0.45
N MET A 124 15.83 -8.40 -0.16
CA MET A 124 17.05 -9.20 0.03
C MET A 124 16.90 -10.19 1.18
N GLU A 125 16.22 -9.78 2.24
CA GLU A 125 15.89 -10.62 3.41
C GLU A 125 15.02 -11.83 3.03
N TRP A 126 14.25 -11.73 1.94
CA TRP A 126 13.25 -12.73 1.51
C TRP A 126 13.44 -13.16 0.05
N SER A 127 14.67 -13.10 -0.45
CA SER A 127 14.99 -13.23 -1.88
C SER A 127 14.55 -14.56 -2.51
N SER A 128 14.43 -15.64 -1.73
CA SER A 128 13.95 -16.95 -2.19
C SER A 128 12.43 -17.14 -2.11
N ASN A 129 11.70 -16.20 -1.52
CA ASN A 129 10.27 -16.34 -1.30
C ASN A 129 9.47 -15.77 -2.50
N PRO A 130 8.67 -16.61 -3.20
CA PRO A 130 7.94 -16.21 -4.40
C PRO A 130 6.91 -15.11 -4.15
N VAL A 131 6.33 -15.03 -2.95
CA VAL A 131 5.38 -13.97 -2.60
C VAL A 131 6.05 -12.61 -2.66
N TYR A 132 7.26 -12.50 -2.09
CA TYR A 132 8.02 -11.25 -2.13
C TYR A 132 8.55 -10.94 -3.52
N GLN A 133 8.98 -11.95 -4.29
CA GLN A 133 9.37 -11.75 -5.69
C GLN A 133 8.21 -11.20 -6.54
N ASN A 134 7.02 -11.77 -6.39
CA ASN A 134 5.81 -11.26 -7.03
C ASN A 134 5.52 -9.81 -6.63
N SER A 135 5.56 -9.48 -5.34
CA SER A 135 5.31 -8.12 -4.86
C SER A 135 6.27 -7.09 -5.48
N ILE A 136 7.55 -7.43 -5.61
CA ILE A 136 8.55 -6.55 -6.25
C ILE A 136 8.26 -6.36 -7.74
N ILE A 137 7.89 -7.44 -8.44
CA ILE A 137 7.52 -7.40 -9.86
C ILE A 137 6.32 -6.49 -10.05
N VAL A 138 5.21 -6.78 -9.36
CA VAL A 138 3.97 -6.00 -9.41
C VAL A 138 4.26 -4.53 -9.14
N LEU A 139 5.05 -4.23 -8.11
CA LEU A 139 5.41 -2.87 -7.76
C LEU A 139 6.18 -2.15 -8.88
N LYS A 140 7.22 -2.78 -9.42
CA LYS A 140 8.03 -2.19 -10.48
C LYS A 140 7.22 -1.97 -11.76
N ILE A 141 6.34 -2.90 -12.11
CA ILE A 141 5.48 -2.78 -13.28
C ILE A 141 4.47 -1.63 -13.12
N HIS A 142 3.82 -1.51 -11.97
CA HIS A 142 2.88 -0.41 -11.71
C HIS A 142 3.60 0.95 -11.67
N MET A 143 4.79 1.00 -11.06
CA MET A 143 5.60 2.23 -11.07
C MET A 143 6.08 2.59 -12.49
N ALA A 144 6.46 1.59 -13.29
CA ALA A 144 6.80 1.79 -14.70
C ALA A 144 5.61 2.32 -15.50
N ALA A 145 4.42 1.75 -15.33
CA ALA A 145 3.20 2.19 -16.01
C ALA A 145 2.84 3.65 -15.63
N TYR A 146 2.90 3.98 -14.33
CA TYR A 146 2.65 5.33 -13.83
C TYR A 146 3.62 6.34 -14.45
N LEU A 147 4.92 6.05 -14.39
CA LEU A 147 5.99 6.93 -14.90
C LEU A 147 6.15 6.89 -16.44
N ASN A 148 5.42 6.02 -17.13
CA ASN A 148 5.65 5.71 -18.55
C ASN A 148 7.11 5.28 -18.85
N ASP A 149 7.69 4.52 -17.93
CA ASP A 149 9.10 4.12 -17.96
C ASP A 149 9.26 2.74 -18.60
N LYS A 150 9.44 2.71 -19.92
CA LYS A 150 9.60 1.47 -20.68
C LYS A 150 10.87 0.71 -20.28
N ASP A 151 11.96 1.42 -19.95
CA ASP A 151 13.22 0.78 -19.56
C ASP A 151 13.04 0.00 -18.24
N LEU A 152 12.37 0.59 -17.25
CA LEU A 152 12.04 -0.11 -16.01
C LEU A 152 11.12 -1.31 -16.26
N PHE A 153 10.13 -1.17 -17.13
CA PHE A 153 9.24 -2.27 -17.52
C PHE A 153 10.03 -3.43 -18.15
N ASP A 154 10.79 -3.15 -19.21
CA ASP A 154 11.57 -4.17 -19.95
C ASP A 154 12.58 -4.87 -19.03
N LYS A 155 13.28 -4.11 -18.19
CA LYS A 155 14.22 -4.66 -17.18
C LYS A 155 13.53 -5.54 -16.16
N THR A 156 12.31 -5.18 -15.75
CA THR A 156 11.54 -5.97 -14.78
C THR A 156 11.07 -7.28 -15.41
N MET A 157 10.50 -7.22 -16.63
CA MET A 157 10.05 -8.40 -17.37
C MET A 157 11.19 -9.37 -17.69
N SER A 158 12.43 -8.87 -17.80
CA SER A 158 13.63 -9.67 -18.07
C SER A 158 14.43 -10.04 -16.80
N SER A 159 13.93 -9.70 -15.61
CA SER A 159 14.67 -9.80 -14.35
C SER A 159 14.84 -11.24 -13.83
N SER A 160 15.77 -11.43 -12.91
CA SER A 160 15.91 -12.70 -12.17
C SER A 160 14.64 -13.05 -11.38
N SER A 161 13.94 -12.05 -10.83
CA SER A 161 12.67 -12.27 -10.13
C SER A 161 11.62 -12.91 -11.04
N MET A 162 11.50 -12.45 -12.30
CA MET A 162 10.58 -13.07 -13.28
C MET A 162 10.96 -14.52 -13.55
N LYS A 163 12.26 -14.80 -13.75
CA LYS A 163 12.75 -16.18 -13.93
C LYS A 163 12.47 -17.06 -12.71
N THR A 164 12.59 -16.52 -11.50
CA THR A 164 12.24 -17.23 -10.27
C THR A 164 10.74 -17.55 -10.21
N MET A 165 9.87 -16.62 -10.61
CA MET A 165 8.43 -16.87 -10.66
C MET A 165 8.06 -17.93 -11.71
N GLU A 166 8.67 -17.89 -12.89
CA GLU A 166 8.50 -18.89 -13.94
C GLU A 166 8.92 -20.29 -13.48
N GLU A 167 10.09 -20.39 -12.86
CA GLU A 167 10.58 -21.66 -12.31
C GLU A 167 9.69 -22.16 -11.17
N TYR A 168 9.17 -21.26 -10.33
CA TYR A 168 8.23 -21.63 -9.26
C TYR A 168 6.90 -22.13 -9.83
N ALA A 169 6.34 -21.47 -10.85
CA ALA A 169 5.16 -21.94 -11.55
C ALA A 169 5.36 -23.32 -12.17
N ARG A 170 6.55 -23.59 -12.71
CA ARG A 170 6.88 -24.89 -13.33
C ARG A 170 7.06 -26.00 -12.30
N THR A 171 7.76 -25.70 -11.20
CA THR A 171 8.12 -26.71 -10.18
C THR A 171 7.04 -26.92 -9.13
N LYS A 172 6.18 -25.92 -8.91
CA LYS A 172 5.08 -25.93 -7.93
C LYS A 172 3.80 -25.31 -8.52
N PRO A 173 3.24 -25.89 -9.59
CA PRO A 173 2.13 -25.29 -10.34
C PRO A 173 0.86 -25.09 -9.51
N GLN A 174 0.46 -26.08 -8.70
CA GLN A 174 -0.75 -25.97 -7.86
C GLN A 174 -0.62 -24.82 -6.85
N TRP A 175 0.52 -24.72 -6.17
CA TRP A 175 0.80 -23.64 -5.21
C TRP A 175 0.85 -22.27 -5.90
N PHE A 176 1.45 -22.20 -7.09
CA PHE A 176 1.46 -20.95 -7.86
C PHE A 176 0.02 -20.55 -8.22
N GLU A 177 -0.77 -21.48 -8.75
CA GLU A 177 -2.15 -21.20 -9.19
C GLU A 177 -3.05 -20.78 -8.03
N GLU A 178 -2.94 -21.40 -6.85
CA GLU A 178 -3.67 -21.00 -5.64
C GLU A 178 -3.31 -19.59 -5.17
N MET A 179 -2.05 -19.17 -5.33
CA MET A 179 -1.56 -17.90 -4.81
C MET A 179 -1.69 -16.73 -5.79
N PHE A 180 -1.50 -16.99 -7.08
CA PHE A 180 -1.33 -15.96 -8.11
C PHE A 180 -2.19 -16.19 -9.36
N GLY A 181 -2.91 -17.31 -9.44
CA GLY A 181 -3.58 -17.75 -10.66
C GLY A 181 -2.63 -18.43 -11.65
N LYS A 182 -3.13 -18.75 -12.85
CA LYS A 182 -2.32 -19.41 -13.89
C LYS A 182 -1.17 -18.52 -14.33
N TYR A 183 0.03 -19.09 -14.48
CA TYR A 183 1.23 -18.32 -14.80
C TYR A 183 1.11 -17.46 -16.07
N GLU A 184 0.57 -18.00 -17.16
CA GLU A 184 0.39 -17.22 -18.40
C GLU A 184 -0.59 -16.06 -18.19
N SER A 185 -1.72 -16.31 -17.53
CA SER A 185 -2.69 -15.25 -17.20
C SER A 185 -2.09 -14.19 -16.28
N TRP A 186 -1.36 -14.61 -15.23
CA TRP A 186 -0.64 -13.70 -14.34
C TRP A 186 0.37 -12.82 -15.10
N LYS A 187 1.12 -13.42 -16.03
CA LYS A 187 2.11 -12.70 -16.85
C LYS A 187 1.44 -11.75 -17.85
N GLU A 188 0.35 -12.16 -18.48
CA GLU A 188 -0.47 -11.32 -19.34
C GLU A 188 -1.06 -10.14 -18.58
N ASP A 189 -1.54 -10.37 -17.35
CA ASP A 189 -2.04 -9.31 -16.46
C ASP A 189 -0.96 -8.27 -16.18
N LEU A 190 0.27 -8.69 -15.86
CA LEU A 190 1.42 -7.78 -15.68
C LEU A 190 1.72 -6.95 -16.94
N ILE A 191 1.69 -7.56 -18.12
CA ILE A 191 1.90 -6.85 -19.40
C ILE A 191 0.76 -5.86 -19.67
N SER A 192 -0.48 -6.25 -19.34
CA SER A 192 -1.67 -5.43 -19.52
C SER A 192 -1.63 -4.16 -18.68
N VAL A 193 -1.03 -4.19 -17.49
CA VAL A 193 -0.87 -3.01 -16.62
C VAL A 193 -0.13 -1.89 -17.33
N PHE A 194 0.97 -2.20 -18.03
CA PHE A 194 1.75 -1.20 -18.76
C PHE A 194 1.03 -0.76 -20.04
N SER A 195 0.44 -1.72 -20.76
CA SER A 195 -0.29 -1.45 -22.01
C SER A 195 -1.57 -0.63 -21.78
N ASN A 196 -2.18 -0.75 -20.61
CA ASN A 196 -3.37 -0.02 -20.17
C ASN A 196 -3.04 0.97 -19.04
N ARG A 197 -1.91 1.69 -19.17
CA ARG A 197 -1.46 2.64 -18.14
C ARG A 197 -2.48 3.70 -17.77
N GLN A 198 -3.37 4.09 -18.70
CA GLN A 198 -4.38 5.10 -18.43
C GLN A 198 -5.34 4.65 -17.33
N ASN A 199 -5.77 3.38 -17.35
CA ASN A 199 -6.60 2.80 -16.29
C ASN A 199 -5.90 2.88 -14.92
N ILE A 200 -4.60 2.59 -14.86
CA ILE A 200 -3.81 2.72 -13.62
C ILE A 200 -3.79 4.16 -13.11
N ILE A 201 -3.58 5.13 -14.00
CA ILE A 201 -3.59 6.56 -13.65
C ILE A 201 -4.97 6.99 -13.15
N ASP A 202 -6.04 6.53 -13.81
CA ASP A 202 -7.41 6.86 -13.44
C ASP A 202 -7.76 6.31 -12.05
N LYS A 203 -7.37 5.06 -11.74
CA LYS A 203 -7.51 4.49 -10.39
C LYS A 203 -6.75 5.29 -9.34
N ILE A 204 -5.49 5.64 -9.61
CA ILE A 204 -4.68 6.45 -8.70
C ILE A 204 -5.34 7.80 -8.44
N ASN A 205 -5.77 8.49 -9.48
CA ASN A 205 -6.43 9.79 -9.35
C ASN A 205 -7.76 9.68 -8.59
N ALA A 206 -8.55 8.64 -8.82
CA ALA A 206 -9.79 8.40 -8.08
C ALA A 206 -9.52 8.15 -6.58
N ASN A 207 -8.52 7.34 -6.26
CA ASN A 207 -8.13 7.05 -4.88
C ASN A 207 -7.58 8.28 -4.16
N ILE A 208 -6.77 9.11 -4.85
CA ILE A 208 -6.30 10.39 -4.34
C ILE A 208 -7.48 11.34 -4.07
N ALA A 209 -8.44 11.40 -5.01
CA ALA A 209 -9.59 12.29 -4.93
C ALA A 209 -10.61 11.89 -3.85
N THR A 210 -10.52 10.68 -3.30
CA THR A 210 -11.42 10.20 -2.25
C THR A 210 -11.32 11.10 -1.02
N GLY A 211 -12.47 11.57 -0.51
CA GLY A 211 -12.56 12.65 0.49
C GLY A 211 -11.68 12.50 1.73
N LYS A 212 -11.38 11.27 2.18
CA LYS A 212 -10.47 11.03 3.33
C LYS A 212 -9.01 11.42 3.06
N ILE A 213 -8.54 11.18 1.83
CA ILE A 213 -7.19 11.53 1.38
C ILE A 213 -7.21 13.00 0.92
N LYS A 214 -8.15 13.36 0.05
CA LYS A 214 -8.28 14.71 -0.51
C LYS A 214 -8.50 15.82 0.53
N GLN A 215 -9.44 15.66 1.48
CA GLN A 215 -9.71 16.71 2.47
C GLN A 215 -8.56 16.92 3.45
N ARG A 216 -7.69 15.91 3.63
CA ARG A 216 -6.62 15.97 4.62
C ARG A 216 -5.29 16.36 3.98
N LEU A 217 -4.98 15.90 2.76
CA LEU A 217 -3.75 16.23 2.04
C LEU A 217 -3.81 17.55 1.27
N ASN A 218 -4.99 18.08 0.94
CA ASN A 218 -5.13 19.38 0.27
C ASN A 218 -4.73 20.59 1.13
N LEU A 219 -4.22 20.41 2.35
CA LEU A 219 -3.58 21.48 3.12
C LEU A 219 -2.13 21.75 2.70
N LEU A 220 -1.57 21.01 1.73
CA LEU A 220 -0.19 21.18 1.24
C LEU A 220 -0.06 21.14 -0.30
N CYS A 221 -1.15 21.25 -1.05
CA CYS A 221 -1.12 21.34 -2.51
C CYS A 221 -1.86 22.59 -3.00
N GLU A 222 -1.45 23.76 -2.51
CA GLU A 222 -1.55 24.97 -3.33
C GLU A 222 -0.24 25.10 -4.13
N ASP A 223 -0.40 25.18 -5.45
CA ASP A 223 0.61 25.54 -6.46
C ASP A 223 1.81 24.61 -6.69
N VAL A 224 1.55 23.46 -7.33
CA VAL A 224 2.47 22.95 -8.37
C VAL A 224 1.64 22.53 -9.58
N ASN A 225 1.79 23.28 -10.66
CA ASN A 225 1.18 23.14 -12.00
C ASN A 225 -0.19 23.80 -12.19
N GLY A 226 -0.14 25.06 -12.62
CA GLY A 226 -1.26 25.82 -13.16
C GLY A 226 -1.87 25.20 -14.42
N VAL A 227 -2.76 24.24 -14.23
CA VAL A 227 -3.77 23.86 -15.23
C VAL A 227 -5.14 24.01 -14.58
N LYS A 228 -5.79 25.14 -14.85
CA LYS A 228 -7.20 25.35 -14.54
C LYS A 228 -8.02 24.37 -15.38
N TYR A 229 -8.59 23.35 -14.76
CA TYR A 229 -9.73 22.65 -15.34
C TYR A 229 -10.98 23.46 -15.03
N GLU A 230 -11.53 24.10 -16.06
CA GLU A 230 -12.85 24.73 -15.99
C GLU A 230 -13.90 23.66 -15.67
N LYS A 231 -14.58 23.87 -14.54
CA LYS A 231 -15.65 23.01 -14.05
C LYS A 231 -16.93 23.38 -14.78
N GLY A 232 -17.48 22.44 -15.54
CA GLY A 232 -18.88 22.50 -16.00
C GLY A 232 -19.07 22.45 -17.51
N LYS A 233 -19.10 21.24 -18.07
CA LYS A 233 -20.06 20.89 -19.14
C LYS A 233 -20.58 19.48 -18.86
N ASN A 234 -21.91 19.37 -18.85
CA ASN A 234 -22.68 18.14 -18.69
C ASN A 234 -22.21 17.09 -19.71
N ILE A 235 -21.97 15.87 -19.23
CA ILE A 235 -21.97 14.68 -20.08
C ILE A 235 -23.03 13.74 -19.49
N ASP A 236 -24.23 13.84 -20.06
CA ASP A 236 -25.22 12.77 -20.05
C ASP A 236 -24.68 11.58 -20.85
N GLY A 237 -24.84 10.35 -20.35
CA GLY A 237 -24.58 9.16 -21.14
C GLY A 237 -24.27 7.90 -20.35
N HIS A 238 -25.31 7.08 -20.16
CA HIS A 238 -25.31 5.61 -20.11
C HIS A 238 -24.04 4.87 -19.64
N HIS A 239 -24.05 4.37 -18.40
CA HIS A 239 -23.54 3.02 -18.08
C HIS A 239 -24.16 2.57 -16.75
N LYS A 240 -25.39 2.04 -16.84
CA LYS A 240 -26.14 1.48 -15.70
C LYS A 240 -26.24 -0.05 -15.73
N GLU A 241 -25.55 -0.70 -16.67
CA GLU A 241 -25.70 -2.14 -16.90
C GLU A 241 -24.35 -2.78 -17.23
N SER A 242 -23.54 -3.07 -16.21
CA SER A 242 -22.44 -4.06 -16.31
C SER A 242 -22.09 -4.71 -14.96
N VAL A 243 -22.93 -4.54 -13.93
CA VAL A 243 -22.79 -5.25 -12.65
C VAL A 243 -23.84 -6.36 -12.60
N SER A 244 -23.72 -7.32 -13.49
CA SER A 244 -24.40 -8.60 -13.38
C SER A 244 -23.71 -9.61 -14.28
N MET A 245 -22.80 -10.41 -13.71
CA MET A 245 -22.69 -11.84 -14.04
C MET A 245 -21.58 -12.48 -13.17
N HIS A 246 -21.94 -13.58 -12.53
CA HIS A 246 -21.13 -14.56 -11.76
C HIS A 246 -21.02 -14.38 -10.22
N PRO A 247 -21.94 -15.00 -9.45
CA PRO A 247 -21.92 -15.05 -7.98
C PRO A 247 -21.18 -16.26 -7.38
N GLU A 248 -20.48 -17.06 -8.16
CA GLU A 248 -19.96 -18.35 -7.69
C GLU A 248 -18.47 -18.49 -8.01
N ILE A 249 -17.66 -18.29 -6.97
CA ILE A 249 -16.32 -18.84 -6.64
C ILE A 249 -15.66 -17.79 -5.72
N MET A 250 -16.01 -17.85 -4.43
CA MET A 250 -15.26 -17.21 -3.36
C MET A 250 -14.76 -18.30 -2.42
N THR A 251 -13.49 -18.66 -2.56
CA THR A 251 -12.76 -19.40 -1.52
C THR A 251 -11.40 -18.74 -1.31
N ASP A 252 -11.41 -17.54 -0.71
CA ASP A 252 -10.26 -17.01 0.03
C ASP A 252 -10.64 -17.01 1.51
N HIS A 253 -9.87 -17.75 2.31
CA HIS A 253 -10.03 -17.92 3.75
C HIS A 253 -9.75 -16.63 4.56
N ARG A 254 -9.39 -15.53 3.88
CA ARG A 254 -9.19 -14.20 4.47
C ARG A 254 -10.42 -13.29 4.36
N ASN A 255 -11.48 -13.73 3.68
CA ASN A 255 -12.79 -13.07 3.71
C ASN A 255 -13.63 -13.57 4.90
N ILE A 256 -13.40 -13.01 6.08
CA ILE A 256 -14.37 -13.10 7.18
C ILE A 256 -15.46 -12.08 6.89
N GLU A 257 -16.57 -12.51 6.29
CA GLU A 257 -17.81 -11.74 6.35
C GLU A 257 -18.38 -11.80 7.77
N PHE A 258 -18.62 -10.63 8.35
CA PHE A 258 -19.31 -10.53 9.63
C PHE A 258 -20.76 -10.98 9.45
N MET A 259 -21.09 -12.18 9.92
CA MET A 259 -22.48 -12.61 10.10
C MET A 259 -23.23 -11.58 10.96
N LYS A 260 -24.47 -11.26 10.57
CA LYS A 260 -25.36 -10.47 11.41
C LYS A 260 -25.71 -11.29 12.65
N LYS A 261 -25.85 -10.62 13.80
CA LYS A 261 -26.13 -11.24 15.11
C LYS A 261 -27.35 -12.16 15.11
N GLU A 262 -28.31 -11.88 14.23
CA GLU A 262 -29.55 -12.65 14.06
C GLU A 262 -29.29 -14.04 13.46
N ASP A 263 -28.27 -14.19 12.60
CA ASP A 263 -27.92 -15.47 11.94
C ASP A 263 -27.10 -16.38 12.86
N TYR A 264 -26.29 -15.81 13.76
CA TYR A 264 -25.55 -16.55 14.80
C TYR A 264 -26.48 -17.28 15.77
N ILE A 265 -27.60 -16.65 16.16
CA ILE A 265 -28.58 -17.24 17.09
C ILE A 265 -29.37 -18.38 16.43
N LYS A 266 -29.60 -18.31 15.12
CA LYS A 266 -30.32 -19.35 14.37
C LYS A 266 -29.48 -20.63 14.20
N ASN A 267 -28.16 -20.49 14.05
CA ASN A 267 -27.25 -21.63 13.85
C ASN A 267 -26.79 -22.33 15.14
N HIS A 268 -26.92 -21.71 16.31
CA HIS A 268 -26.46 -22.29 17.58
C HIS A 268 -27.57 -22.74 18.55
N ARG A 269 -28.81 -22.88 18.07
CA ARG A 269 -29.89 -23.58 18.80
C ARG A 269 -30.23 -24.97 18.24
N GLY A 270 -29.42 -25.51 17.33
CA GLY A 270 -29.68 -26.78 16.65
C GLY A 270 -29.06 -28.04 17.27
N HIS A 271 -28.14 -27.94 18.23
CA HIS A 271 -27.47 -29.12 18.83
C HIS A 271 -27.46 -29.03 20.36
N GLY A 272 -28.60 -29.39 20.92
CA GLY A 272 -28.78 -29.74 22.33
C GLY A 272 -29.73 -30.92 22.42
N LYS A 273 -29.19 -32.13 22.24
CA LYS A 273 -29.66 -33.36 22.86
C LYS A 273 -28.45 -34.02 23.49
#